data_AF-A0A7J3ZL79-F1
#
_entry.id   AF-A0A7J3ZL79-F1
#
_cell.length_a   1.000
_cell.length_b   1.000
_cell.length_c   1.000
_cell.angle_alpha   90.00
_cell.angle_beta   90.00
_cell.angle_gamma   90.00
#
_symmetry.space_group_name_H-M   'P 1'
#
loop_
_entity.id
_entity.type
_entity.pdbx_description
1 polymer ?
#
loop_
_entity_poly.entity_id
_entity_poly.type
_entity_poly.pdbx_seq_one_letter_code
_entity_poly.pdbx_strand_id
1 'polypeptide(L)'
;MLKCVECGSKSLVWDYKSGFIVCSSCGIVNDRIVTGDLPRDRENGVPTTKFRKSAYHKWIRQKEQSYMEFKRVSRKRGIGSKELIVDSSTFEEYVSGKRKPVKLLLTEGSLRARRLLTENGEIRFIVENIIRKHPTLNSRTERAKVALALIMLYMRESKSLDSKVVKEISEKTGASCSHIRRLHSLLEKTFKHSVPTCSVGETAHPQLRTF
;
A
#
# COMPACT_ATOMS: atom_id res chain seq x y z
N MET A 1 16.95 -26.61 -4.12
CA MET A 1 16.47 -25.25 -3.75
C MET A 1 17.27 -24.24 -4.56
N LEU A 2 16.64 -23.44 -5.43
CA LEU A 2 17.38 -22.44 -6.22
C LEU A 2 18.01 -21.39 -5.30
N LYS A 3 19.30 -21.10 -5.48
CA LYS A 3 20.08 -20.05 -4.80
C LYS A 3 20.90 -19.31 -5.85
N CYS A 4 21.31 -18.09 -5.54
CA CYS A 4 22.22 -17.37 -6.41
C CYS A 4 23.55 -18.12 -6.52
N VAL A 5 24.06 -18.32 -7.74
CA VAL A 5 25.33 -19.01 -8.00
C VAL A 5 26.53 -18.28 -7.39
N GLU A 6 26.49 -16.94 -7.35
CA GLU A 6 27.61 -16.15 -6.83
C GLU A 6 27.50 -15.87 -5.32
N CYS A 7 26.38 -15.30 -4.86
CA CYS A 7 26.28 -14.85 -3.46
C CYS A 7 25.54 -15.83 -2.54
N GLY A 8 25.07 -16.97 -3.06
CA GLY A 8 24.31 -17.97 -2.29
C GLY A 8 22.94 -17.51 -1.79
N SER A 9 22.54 -16.27 -2.09
CA SER A 9 21.27 -15.68 -1.64
C SER A 9 20.07 -16.46 -2.17
N LYS A 10 19.07 -16.64 -1.33
CA LYS A 10 17.76 -17.22 -1.70
C LYS A 10 16.82 -16.16 -2.29
N SER A 11 17.25 -14.90 -2.33
CA SER A 11 16.49 -13.77 -2.84
C SER A 11 16.69 -13.67 -4.36
N LEU A 12 15.99 -14.50 -5.11
CA LEU A 12 15.93 -14.45 -6.57
C LEU A 12 14.58 -13.88 -7.00
N VAL A 13 14.62 -12.92 -7.92
CA VAL A 13 13.47 -12.21 -8.47
C VAL A 13 13.44 -12.45 -9.97
N TRP A 14 12.29 -12.87 -10.49
CA TRP A 14 12.10 -13.04 -11.92
C TRP A 14 11.62 -11.74 -12.55
N ASP A 15 12.38 -11.24 -13.52
CA ASP A 15 11.96 -10.14 -14.39
C ASP A 15 11.05 -10.69 -15.49
N TYR A 16 9.76 -10.47 -15.32
CA TYR A 16 8.72 -10.93 -16.23
C TYR A 16 8.76 -10.26 -17.61
N LYS A 17 9.45 -9.12 -17.77
CA LYS A 17 9.57 -8.44 -19.07
C LYS A 17 10.63 -9.08 -19.96
N SER A 18 11.75 -9.46 -19.37
CA SER A 18 12.92 -9.99 -20.08
C SER A 18 13.04 -11.53 -20.00
N GLY A 19 12.36 -12.14 -19.03
CA GLY A 19 12.42 -13.57 -18.74
C GLY A 19 13.59 -13.97 -17.85
N PHE A 20 14.41 -13.03 -17.36
CA PHE A 20 15.59 -13.34 -16.56
C PHE A 20 15.29 -13.54 -15.07
N ILE A 21 15.92 -14.54 -14.44
CA ILE A 21 15.95 -14.69 -12.99
C ILE A 21 17.16 -13.94 -12.47
N VAL A 22 16.93 -12.88 -11.71
CA VAL A 22 17.98 -11.99 -11.19
C VAL A 22 18.06 -12.10 -9.69
N CYS A 23 19.25 -12.11 -9.11
CA CYS A 23 19.39 -12.03 -7.67
C CYS A 23 19.11 -10.60 -7.19
N SER A 24 18.15 -10.43 -6.28
CA SER A 24 17.86 -9.11 -5.69
C SER A 24 18.91 -8.65 -4.68
N SER A 25 19.85 -9.52 -4.30
CA SER A 25 20.96 -9.17 -3.41
C SER A 25 22.18 -8.66 -4.18
N CYS A 26 22.58 -9.31 -5.28
CA CYS A 26 23.79 -8.96 -6.03
C CYS A 26 23.57 -8.54 -7.49
N GLY A 27 22.33 -8.59 -8.00
CA GLY A 27 21.99 -8.16 -9.36
C GLY A 27 22.36 -9.15 -10.47
N ILE A 28 22.92 -10.32 -10.14
CA ILE A 28 23.36 -11.30 -11.14
C ILE A 28 22.19 -12.07 -11.74
N VAL A 29 22.21 -12.23 -13.06
CA VAL A 29 21.28 -13.09 -13.80
C VAL A 29 21.72 -14.54 -13.60
N ASN A 30 20.87 -15.32 -12.96
CA ASN A 30 21.14 -16.72 -12.63
C ASN A 30 20.58 -17.68 -13.68
N ASP A 31 19.50 -17.31 -14.36
CA ASP A 31 18.88 -18.15 -15.38
C ASP A 31 17.91 -17.33 -16.26
N ARG A 32 17.40 -17.92 -17.34
CA ARG A 32 16.37 -17.35 -18.21
C ARG A 32 15.21 -18.33 -18.40
N ILE A 33 14.01 -17.89 -18.04
CA ILE A 33 12.77 -18.61 -18.31
C ILE A 33 12.19 -18.08 -19.63
N VAL A 34 12.24 -18.88 -20.68
CA VAL A 34 11.56 -18.60 -21.96
C VAL A 34 10.23 -19.36 -21.99
N THR A 35 9.12 -18.63 -21.92
CA THR A 35 7.79 -19.19 -22.22
C THR A 35 7.47 -18.93 -23.69
N GLY A 36 7.14 -19.99 -24.43
CA GLY A 36 7.08 -20.06 -25.89
C GLY A 36 6.16 -19.08 -26.65
N ASP A 37 6.13 -19.32 -27.96
CA ASP A 37 6.07 -18.35 -29.06
C ASP A 37 4.98 -17.25 -29.02
N LEU A 38 5.42 -16.03 -29.32
CA LEU A 38 4.57 -14.88 -29.61
C LEU A 38 3.74 -15.14 -30.89
N PRO A 39 2.46 -14.74 -30.94
CA PRO A 39 1.65 -14.90 -32.14
C PRO A 39 2.16 -13.95 -33.25
N ARG A 40 2.38 -14.50 -34.45
CA ARG A 40 2.60 -13.71 -35.66
C ARG A 40 1.29 -13.04 -36.05
N ASP A 41 1.25 -11.71 -36.00
CA ASP A 41 0.16 -10.94 -36.59
C ASP A 41 0.14 -11.18 -38.10
N ARG A 42 -0.99 -11.71 -38.62
CA ARG A 42 -1.32 -11.67 -40.04
C ARG A 42 -2.56 -10.80 -40.23
N GLU A 43 -2.40 -9.83 -41.11
CA GLU A 43 -3.41 -8.89 -41.56
C GLU A 43 -4.62 -9.57 -42.21
N ASN A 44 -5.75 -8.83 -42.19
CA ASN A 44 -6.94 -8.91 -43.03
C ASN A 44 -8.15 -9.75 -42.53
N GLY A 45 -9.31 -9.08 -42.47
CA GLY A 45 -10.62 -9.72 -42.66
C GLY A 45 -11.67 -9.50 -41.56
N VAL A 46 -12.75 -8.82 -41.92
CA VAL A 46 -13.99 -8.45 -41.18
C VAL A 46 -14.45 -9.45 -40.08
N PRO A 47 -14.88 -8.98 -38.88
CA PRO A 47 -15.22 -9.88 -37.78
C PRO A 47 -16.64 -10.47 -37.90
N THR A 48 -16.72 -11.79 -38.09
CA THR A 48 -17.95 -12.57 -37.96
C THR A 48 -18.35 -12.74 -36.49
N THR A 49 -19.66 -12.87 -36.21
CA THR A 49 -20.25 -12.97 -34.86
C THR A 49 -19.67 -14.08 -33.96
N LYS A 50 -18.96 -15.07 -34.52
CA LYS A 50 -18.19 -16.09 -33.79
C LYS A 50 -16.91 -15.53 -33.12
N PHE A 51 -16.29 -14.49 -33.68
CA PHE A 51 -15.12 -13.81 -33.08
C PHE A 51 -15.44 -13.13 -31.75
N ARG A 52 -16.66 -12.58 -31.60
CA ARG A 52 -17.10 -11.97 -30.34
C ARG A 52 -17.18 -13.00 -29.21
N LYS A 53 -17.64 -14.23 -29.47
CA LYS A 53 -17.63 -15.32 -28.48
C LYS A 53 -16.21 -15.75 -28.13
N SER A 54 -15.31 -15.89 -29.11
CA SER A 54 -13.90 -16.23 -28.88
C SER A 54 -13.16 -15.18 -28.04
N ALA A 55 -13.30 -13.90 -28.38
CA ALA A 55 -12.71 -12.79 -27.63
C ALA A 55 -13.26 -12.70 -26.20
N TYR A 56 -14.57 -12.92 -26.02
CA TYR A 56 -15.21 -12.98 -24.70
C TYR A 56 -14.67 -14.15 -23.85
N HIS A 57 -14.53 -15.35 -24.43
CA HIS A 57 -13.95 -16.50 -23.71
C HIS A 57 -12.47 -16.30 -23.40
N LYS A 58 -11.70 -15.68 -24.31
CA LYS A 58 -10.30 -15.31 -24.06
C LYS A 58 -10.18 -14.28 -22.92
N TRP A 59 -11.10 -13.32 -22.89
CA TRP A 59 -11.19 -12.32 -21.83
C TRP A 59 -11.56 -12.96 -20.49
N ILE A 60 -12.59 -13.83 -20.43
CA ILE A 60 -12.95 -14.59 -19.22
C ILE A 60 -11.78 -15.44 -18.73
N ARG A 61 -11.10 -16.18 -19.62
CA ARG A 61 -9.92 -16.99 -19.24
C ARG A 61 -8.80 -16.13 -18.65
N GLN A 62 -8.57 -14.92 -19.17
CA GLN A 62 -7.63 -13.98 -18.56
C GLN A 62 -8.07 -13.52 -17.16
N LYS A 63 -9.38 -13.38 -16.91
CA LYS A 63 -9.93 -13.06 -15.58
C LYS A 63 -9.78 -14.22 -14.59
N GLU A 64 -10.11 -15.43 -15.03
CA GLU A 64 -9.91 -16.63 -14.24
C GLU A 64 -8.44 -16.85 -13.91
N GLN A 65 -7.54 -16.68 -14.89
CA GLN A 65 -6.09 -16.74 -14.65
C GLN A 65 -5.63 -15.68 -13.63
N SER A 66 -6.15 -14.45 -13.72
CA SER A 66 -5.83 -13.39 -12.76
C SER A 66 -6.30 -13.71 -11.34
N TYR A 67 -7.48 -14.31 -11.19
CA TYR A 67 -8.03 -14.74 -9.91
C TYR A 67 -7.30 -15.96 -9.33
N MET A 68 -6.90 -16.91 -10.17
CA MET A 68 -6.11 -18.08 -9.77
C MET A 68 -4.69 -17.69 -9.36
N GLU A 69 -4.06 -16.75 -10.08
CA GLU A 69 -2.78 -16.18 -9.68
C GLU A 69 -2.90 -15.41 -8.37
N PHE A 70 -4.01 -14.68 -8.15
CA PHE A 70 -4.32 -14.06 -6.86
C PHE A 70 -4.38 -15.08 -5.71
N LYS A 71 -5.10 -16.20 -5.88
CA LYS A 71 -5.13 -17.28 -4.88
C LYS A 71 -3.74 -17.86 -4.63
N ARG A 72 -2.96 -18.06 -5.69
CA ARG A 72 -1.59 -18.59 -5.62
C ARG A 72 -0.65 -17.65 -4.85
N VAL A 73 -0.68 -16.35 -5.14
CA VAL A 73 0.13 -15.33 -4.45
C VAL A 73 -0.26 -15.22 -2.97
N SER A 74 -1.56 -15.25 -2.68
CA SER A 74 -2.09 -15.17 -1.31
C SER A 74 -1.61 -16.34 -0.45
N ARG A 75 -1.60 -17.56 -1.00
CA ARG A 75 -1.06 -18.76 -0.35
C ARG A 75 0.47 -18.73 -0.23
N LYS A 76 1.19 -18.37 -1.31
CA LYS A 76 2.67 -18.40 -1.37
C LYS A 76 3.34 -17.37 -0.45
N ARG A 77 2.69 -16.24 -0.18
CA ARG A 77 3.22 -15.19 0.72
C ARG A 77 3.05 -15.52 2.21
N GLY A 78 2.50 -16.69 2.56
CA GLY A 78 2.27 -17.06 3.96
C GLY A 78 1.40 -16.03 4.67
N ILE A 79 0.47 -15.38 3.96
CA ILE A 79 -0.49 -14.44 4.53
C ILE A 79 -1.54 -15.28 5.27
N GLY A 80 -1.10 -15.87 6.39
CA GLY A 80 -1.94 -16.57 7.32
C GLY A 80 -2.95 -15.60 7.94
N SER A 81 -4.19 -16.09 8.01
CA SER A 81 -5.30 -15.71 8.89
C SER A 81 -5.92 -14.30 8.85
N LYS A 82 -5.38 -13.30 8.15
CA LYS A 82 -6.13 -12.05 7.94
C LYS A 82 -6.94 -12.14 6.66
N GLU A 83 -8.26 -12.16 6.81
CA GLU A 83 -9.23 -12.10 5.72
C GLU A 83 -8.89 -10.93 4.77
N LEU A 84 -8.32 -11.29 3.62
CA LEU A 84 -7.99 -10.34 2.58
C LEU A 84 -9.25 -10.12 1.74
N ILE A 85 -9.66 -8.87 1.65
CA ILE A 85 -10.85 -8.44 0.95
C ILE A 85 -10.41 -7.83 -0.39
N VAL A 86 -11.02 -8.27 -1.47
CA VAL A 86 -10.77 -7.71 -2.81
C VAL A 86 -11.50 -6.37 -2.89
N ASP A 87 -10.78 -5.32 -3.26
CA ASP A 87 -11.38 -4.03 -3.59
C ASP A 87 -12.00 -4.15 -4.99
N SER A 88 -13.30 -4.47 -5.06
CA SER A 88 -13.99 -4.76 -6.33
C SER A 88 -13.83 -3.63 -7.36
N SER A 89 -13.96 -2.37 -6.93
CA SER A 89 -13.80 -1.20 -7.81
C SER A 89 -12.40 -1.12 -8.41
N THR A 90 -11.38 -1.26 -7.57
CA THR A 90 -9.98 -1.24 -7.98
C THR A 90 -9.63 -2.47 -8.82
N PHE A 91 -10.24 -3.62 -8.53
CA PHE A 91 -10.06 -4.84 -9.29
C PHE A 91 -10.69 -4.72 -10.69
N GLU A 92 -11.88 -4.15 -10.83
CA GLU A 92 -12.53 -3.86 -12.10
C GLU A 92 -11.73 -2.89 -12.98
N GLU A 93 -11.18 -1.82 -12.39
CA GLU A 93 -10.30 -0.89 -13.09
C GLU A 93 -9.02 -1.58 -13.59
N TYR A 94 -8.44 -2.48 -12.78
CA TYR A 94 -7.26 -3.25 -13.18
C TYR A 94 -7.61 -4.21 -14.32
N VAL A 95 -8.74 -4.90 -14.18
CA VAL A 95 -9.29 -5.83 -15.17
C VAL A 95 -9.60 -5.12 -16.49
N SER A 96 -10.09 -3.89 -16.45
CA SER A 96 -10.36 -3.09 -17.65
C SER A 96 -9.10 -2.43 -18.24
N GLY A 97 -7.92 -2.67 -17.66
CA GLY A 97 -6.66 -2.10 -18.14
C GLY A 97 -6.47 -0.61 -17.82
N LYS A 98 -7.39 -0.01 -17.05
CA LYS A 98 -7.35 1.41 -16.70
C LYS A 98 -6.30 1.74 -15.63
N ARG A 99 -5.78 0.74 -14.93
CA ARG A 99 -4.76 0.94 -13.88
C ARG A 99 -3.80 -0.23 -13.73
N LYS A 100 -2.69 0.05 -13.05
CA LYS A 100 -1.70 -0.94 -12.60
C LYS A 100 -2.26 -1.80 -11.45
N PRO A 101 -1.75 -3.04 -11.24
CA PRO A 101 -2.21 -3.97 -10.20
C PRO A 101 -1.75 -3.58 -8.78
N VAL A 102 -2.13 -2.38 -8.35
CA VAL A 102 -1.71 -1.80 -7.06
C VAL A 102 -2.95 -1.59 -6.19
N LYS A 103 -2.85 -1.98 -4.90
CA LYS A 103 -3.93 -1.87 -3.88
C LYS A 103 -5.21 -2.66 -4.22
N LEU A 104 -5.07 -3.78 -4.93
CA LEU A 104 -6.18 -4.70 -5.23
C LEU A 104 -6.72 -5.41 -3.99
N LEU A 105 -5.86 -5.60 -2.99
CA LEU A 105 -6.15 -6.37 -1.80
C LEU A 105 -6.10 -5.45 -0.59
N LEU A 106 -7.15 -5.54 0.20
CA LEU A 106 -7.30 -4.80 1.44
C LEU A 106 -7.38 -5.78 2.59
N THR A 107 -6.94 -5.31 3.75
CA THR A 107 -7.24 -5.97 5.01
C THR A 107 -8.46 -5.30 5.63
N GLU A 108 -9.14 -6.00 6.54
CA GLU A 108 -10.22 -5.42 7.34
C GLU A 108 -9.81 -4.09 8.00
N GLY A 109 -8.60 -4.01 8.57
CA GLY A 109 -8.07 -2.76 9.12
C GLY A 109 -7.92 -1.63 8.08
N SER A 110 -7.65 -1.97 6.82
CA SER A 110 -7.58 -0.98 5.74
C SER A 110 -8.97 -0.45 5.38
N LEU A 111 -9.99 -1.30 5.43
CA LEU A 111 -11.39 -0.87 5.25
C LEU A 111 -11.86 0.01 6.40
N ARG A 112 -11.55 -0.35 7.65
CA ARG A 112 -11.87 0.49 8.81
C ARG A 112 -11.22 1.86 8.72
N ALA A 113 -9.94 1.93 8.35
CA ALA A 113 -9.25 3.19 8.14
C ALA A 113 -9.88 4.03 7.02
N ARG A 114 -10.29 3.41 5.89
CA ARG A 114 -11.01 4.12 4.82
C ARG A 114 -12.37 4.64 5.30
N ARG A 115 -13.14 3.82 6.02
CA ARG A 115 -14.42 4.23 6.63
C ARG A 115 -14.24 5.44 7.54
N LEU A 116 -13.26 5.41 8.44
CA LEU A 116 -12.94 6.54 9.31
C LEU A 116 -12.60 7.82 8.52
N LEU A 117 -11.85 7.70 7.42
CA LEU A 117 -11.53 8.85 6.56
C LEU A 117 -12.78 9.44 5.88
N THR A 118 -13.73 8.57 5.50
CA THR A 118 -14.99 8.98 4.85
C THR A 118 -16.04 9.48 5.85
N GLU A 119 -16.10 8.93 7.06
CA GLU A 119 -17.13 9.23 8.05
C GLU A 119 -16.74 10.42 8.95
N ASN A 120 -15.46 10.57 9.28
CA ASN A 120 -14.99 11.60 10.20
C ASN A 120 -14.35 12.78 9.44
N GLY A 121 -15.02 13.94 9.47
CA GLY A 121 -14.58 15.16 8.81
C GLY A 121 -13.25 15.72 9.36
N GLU A 122 -13.01 15.63 10.66
CA GLU A 122 -11.77 16.11 11.29
C GLU A 122 -10.56 15.27 10.86
N ILE A 123 -10.70 13.94 10.88
CA ILE A 123 -9.64 13.03 10.41
C ILE A 123 -9.31 13.33 8.95
N ARG A 124 -10.34 13.50 8.10
CA ARG A 124 -10.15 13.84 6.70
C ARG A 124 -9.44 15.18 6.53
N PHE A 125 -9.86 16.19 7.27
CA PHE A 125 -9.24 17.51 7.24
C PHE A 125 -7.74 17.44 7.56
N ILE A 126 -7.37 16.74 8.65
CA ILE A 126 -5.96 16.58 9.05
C ILE A 126 -5.17 15.81 7.98
N VAL A 127 -5.75 14.74 7.43
CA VAL A 127 -5.07 13.94 6.40
C VAL A 127 -4.79 14.77 5.15
N GLU A 128 -5.79 15.48 4.63
CA GLU A 128 -5.66 16.25 3.39
C GLU A 128 -4.82 17.52 3.56
N ASN A 129 -5.01 18.25 4.67
CA ASN A 129 -4.42 19.58 4.83
C ASN A 129 -3.07 19.60 5.54
N ILE A 130 -2.74 18.56 6.31
CA ILE A 130 -1.50 18.51 7.09
C ILE A 130 -0.63 17.34 6.63
N ILE A 131 -1.15 16.12 6.74
CA ILE A 131 -0.34 14.90 6.53
C ILE A 131 0.10 14.76 5.07
N ARG A 132 -0.81 14.97 4.10
CA ARG A 132 -0.48 14.83 2.68
C ARG A 132 0.43 15.94 2.15
N LYS A 133 0.43 17.12 2.80
CA LYS A 133 1.34 18.22 2.46
C LYS A 133 2.77 17.99 2.95
N HIS A 134 2.96 17.17 3.99
CA HIS A 134 4.29 16.85 4.50
C HIS A 134 4.91 15.63 3.81
N PRO A 135 6.05 15.73 3.09
CA PRO A 135 6.59 14.63 2.28
C PRO A 135 6.83 13.32 3.05
N THR A 136 7.41 13.40 4.26
CA THR A 136 7.71 12.20 5.07
C THR A 136 6.45 11.50 5.60
N LEU A 137 5.37 12.26 5.83
CA LEU A 137 4.10 11.71 6.33
C LEU A 137 3.24 11.22 5.16
N ASN A 138 3.28 11.89 4.01
CA ASN A 138 2.53 11.52 2.82
C ASN A 138 2.98 10.18 2.22
N SER A 139 4.27 9.86 2.31
CA SER A 139 4.81 8.56 1.86
C SER A 139 4.23 7.36 2.60
N ARG A 140 3.54 7.57 3.73
CA ARG A 140 2.97 6.50 4.55
C ARG A 140 1.71 5.91 3.91
N THR A 141 1.39 4.67 4.29
CA THR A 141 0.16 4.00 3.85
C THR A 141 -1.08 4.73 4.36
N GLU A 142 -2.23 4.62 3.69
CA GLU A 142 -3.49 5.27 4.14
C GLU A 142 -3.84 4.94 5.60
N ARG A 143 -3.70 3.67 6.03
CA ARG A 143 -3.89 3.28 7.45
C ARG A 143 -3.00 4.07 8.41
N ALA A 144 -1.75 4.27 8.02
CA ALA A 144 -0.80 5.02 8.82
C ALA A 144 -1.12 6.53 8.82
N LYS A 145 -1.60 7.09 7.71
CA LYS A 145 -2.08 8.49 7.67
C LYS A 145 -3.27 8.70 8.59
N VAL A 146 -4.24 7.78 8.57
CA VAL A 146 -5.39 7.83 9.49
C VAL A 146 -4.93 7.67 10.94
N ALA A 147 -4.00 6.76 11.22
CA ALA A 147 -3.41 6.62 12.56
C ALA A 147 -2.69 7.89 13.02
N LEU A 148 -1.90 8.52 12.14
CA LEU A 148 -1.24 9.81 12.41
C LEU A 148 -2.26 10.90 12.73
N ALA A 149 -3.35 10.99 11.98
CA ALA A 149 -4.41 11.97 12.24
C ALA A 149 -5.07 11.75 13.61
N LEU A 150 -5.37 10.50 13.96
CA LEU A 150 -5.89 10.16 15.29
C LEU A 150 -4.89 10.56 16.39
N ILE A 151 -3.61 10.22 16.25
CA ILE A 151 -2.56 10.62 17.20
C ILE A 151 -2.57 12.14 17.40
N MET A 152 -2.62 12.92 16.31
CA MET A 152 -2.64 14.38 16.39
C MET A 152 -3.87 14.93 17.13
N LEU A 153 -5.05 14.31 16.94
CA LEU A 153 -6.26 14.67 17.70
C LEU A 153 -6.10 14.41 19.20
N TYR A 154 -5.53 13.26 19.60
CA TYR A 154 -5.26 12.99 21.02
C TYR A 154 -4.23 13.96 21.62
N MET A 155 -3.18 14.29 20.86
CA MET A 155 -2.18 15.27 21.30
C MET A 155 -2.78 16.66 21.48
N ARG A 156 -3.72 17.08 20.63
CA ARG A 156 -4.45 18.35 20.76
C ARG A 156 -5.21 18.42 22.08
N GLU A 157 -5.85 17.33 22.49
CA GLU A 157 -6.58 17.24 23.76
C GLU A 157 -5.67 17.15 24.99
N SER A 158 -4.35 17.36 24.83
CA SER A 158 -3.34 17.23 25.88
C SER A 158 -3.31 15.85 26.54
N LYS A 159 -3.81 14.83 25.85
CA LYS A 159 -3.75 13.44 26.32
C LYS A 159 -2.39 12.87 25.98
N SER A 160 -1.71 12.31 26.98
CA SER A 160 -0.50 11.53 26.74
C SER A 160 -0.84 10.27 25.94
N LEU A 161 0.07 9.84 25.07
CA LEU A 161 -0.13 8.64 24.27
C LEU A 161 0.14 7.38 25.11
N ASP A 162 -0.75 7.10 26.05
CA ASP A 162 -0.67 5.95 26.92
C ASP A 162 -0.98 4.64 26.17
N SER A 163 -0.81 3.51 26.86
CA SER A 163 -1.07 2.19 26.28
C SER A 163 -2.54 1.98 25.88
N LYS A 164 -3.49 2.67 26.52
CA LYS A 164 -4.93 2.56 26.23
C LYS A 164 -5.26 3.25 24.91
N VAL A 165 -4.78 4.48 24.72
CA VAL A 165 -4.93 5.24 23.48
C VAL A 165 -4.26 4.51 22.31
N VAL A 166 -3.05 3.97 22.51
CA VAL A 166 -2.36 3.19 21.47
C VAL A 166 -3.17 1.97 21.06
N LYS A 167 -3.79 1.27 22.02
CA LYS A 167 -4.64 0.11 21.74
C LYS A 167 -5.90 0.51 20.98
N GLU A 168 -6.54 1.60 21.37
CA GLU A 168 -7.73 2.12 20.69
C GLU A 168 -7.43 2.47 19.21
N ILE A 169 -6.33 3.18 18.95
CA ILE A 169 -5.91 3.52 17.59
C ILE A 169 -5.57 2.25 16.79
N SER A 170 -4.98 1.25 17.44
CA SER A 170 -4.68 -0.06 16.82
C SER A 170 -5.96 -0.77 16.37
N GLU A 171 -6.99 -0.78 17.19
CA GLU A 171 -8.28 -1.41 16.88
C GLU A 171 -9.02 -0.68 15.74
N LYS A 172 -8.98 0.66 15.75
CA LYS A 172 -9.59 1.52 14.74
C LYS A 172 -8.91 1.42 13.37
N THR A 173 -7.59 1.28 13.33
CA THR A 173 -6.81 1.34 12.07
C THR A 173 -6.25 -0.01 11.61
N GLY A 174 -6.26 -1.02 12.50
CA GLY A 174 -5.59 -2.30 12.28
C GLY A 174 -4.07 -2.21 12.14
N ALA A 175 -3.44 -1.11 12.58
CA ALA A 175 -2.00 -0.97 12.71
C ALA A 175 -1.53 -1.55 14.05
N SER A 176 -0.35 -2.16 14.11
CA SER A 176 0.16 -2.70 15.39
C SER A 176 0.53 -1.58 16.36
N CYS A 177 0.44 -1.86 17.67
CA CYS A 177 0.83 -0.92 18.73
C CYS A 177 2.26 -0.38 18.55
N SER A 178 3.21 -1.25 18.16
CA SER A 178 4.59 -0.84 17.89
C SER A 178 4.70 0.10 16.68
N HIS A 179 3.89 -0.10 15.65
CA HIS A 179 3.85 0.81 14.51
C HIS A 179 3.27 2.18 14.92
N ILE A 180 2.21 2.21 15.73
CA ILE A 180 1.62 3.45 16.24
C ILE A 180 2.63 4.25 17.06
N ARG A 181 3.38 3.61 17.96
CA ARG A 181 4.45 4.28 18.72
C ARG A 181 5.54 4.87 17.82
N ARG A 182 5.93 4.15 16.75
CA ARG A 182 6.87 4.67 15.74
C ARG A 182 6.28 5.87 14.99
N LEU A 183 4.99 5.87 14.68
CA LEU A 183 4.30 6.99 14.03
C LEU A 183 4.25 8.22 14.95
N HIS A 184 4.00 8.02 16.24
CA HIS A 184 4.10 9.10 17.24
C HIS A 184 5.51 9.69 17.29
N SER A 185 6.54 8.83 17.39
CA SER A 185 7.93 9.29 17.37
C SER A 185 8.28 10.04 16.07
N LEU A 186 7.71 9.63 14.94
CA LEU A 186 7.87 10.31 13.66
C LEU A 186 7.22 11.70 13.68
N LEU A 187 6.01 11.83 14.23
CA LEU A 187 5.33 13.12 14.40
C LEU A 187 6.15 14.06 15.28
N GLU A 188 6.58 13.58 16.45
CA GLU A 188 7.42 14.39 17.35
C GLU A 188 8.67 14.89 16.65
N LYS A 189 9.39 14.02 15.92
CA LYS A 189 10.56 14.44 15.16
C LYS A 189 10.22 15.46 14.08
N THR A 190 9.10 15.27 13.38
CA THR A 190 8.69 16.15 12.29
C THR A 190 8.35 17.54 12.79
N PHE A 191 7.65 17.65 13.93
CA PHE A 191 7.15 18.93 14.45
C PHE A 191 8.04 19.56 15.54
N LYS A 192 8.99 18.81 16.15
CA LYS A 192 10.02 19.40 17.01
C LYS A 192 11.04 20.24 16.22
N HIS A 193 11.31 19.89 14.96
CA HIS A 193 12.25 20.62 14.10
C HIS A 193 11.59 21.75 13.29
N SER A 194 10.26 21.88 13.35
CA SER A 194 9.54 23.01 12.73
C SER A 194 9.41 24.23 13.64
N VAL A 195 9.92 24.15 14.88
CA VAL A 195 10.10 25.33 15.73
C VAL A 195 11.59 25.68 15.67
N PRO A 196 12.00 26.74 14.97
CA PRO A 196 13.36 27.22 15.12
C PRO A 196 13.55 27.59 16.59
N THR A 197 14.51 26.95 17.25
CA THR A 197 15.02 27.41 18.53
C THR A 197 15.72 28.74 18.29
N CYS A 198 14.95 29.84 18.24
CA CYS A 198 15.49 31.16 18.49
C CYS A 198 15.89 31.16 19.97
N SER A 199 17.18 31.03 20.20
CA SER A 199 17.80 31.46 21.43
C SER A 199 17.71 32.99 21.51
N VAL A 200 17.65 33.47 22.75
CA VAL A 200 17.67 34.87 23.20
C VAL A 200 16.29 35.49 23.47
N GLY A 201 15.98 35.60 24.77
CA GLY A 201 15.36 36.81 25.33
C GLY A 201 13.84 36.89 25.32
N GLU A 202 13.25 36.73 26.51
CA GLU A 202 12.11 37.51 27.01
C GLU A 202 10.71 37.37 26.38
N THR A 203 9.77 37.12 27.30
CA THR A 203 8.31 37.32 27.25
C THR A 203 7.43 36.28 26.56
N ALA A 204 6.45 35.83 27.35
CA ALA A 204 5.43 34.86 27.02
C ALA A 204 4.42 35.38 25.98
N HIS A 205 3.95 34.50 25.08
CA HIS A 205 2.54 34.41 24.65
C HIS A 205 2.28 33.21 23.69
N PRO A 206 1.02 32.77 23.46
CA PRO A 206 0.63 31.37 23.42
C PRO A 206 0.03 31.00 22.05
N GLN A 207 0.77 30.31 21.20
CA GLN A 207 0.32 29.98 19.82
C GLN A 207 0.12 28.47 19.61
N LEU A 208 -0.53 27.81 20.57
CA LEU A 208 -1.07 26.44 20.38
C LEU A 208 -2.55 26.33 20.77
N ARG A 209 -3.29 27.45 20.74
CA ARG A 209 -4.75 27.47 20.89
C ARG A 209 -5.42 28.01 19.63
N THR A 210 -5.32 27.28 18.52
CA THR A 210 -6.30 27.32 17.42
C THR A 210 -5.88 26.30 16.37
N PHE A 211 -6.33 25.05 16.53
CA PHE A 211 -6.54 24.07 15.46
C PHE A 211 -7.59 23.06 15.91
#